data_AF-A0A9N9L387-F1
#
_entry.id   AF-A0A9N9L387-F1
#
_cell.length_a   1.000
_cell.length_b   1.000
_cell.length_c   1.000
_cell.angle_alpha   90.00
_cell.angle_beta   90.00
_cell.angle_gamma   90.00
#
_symmetry.space_group_name_H-M   'P 1'
#
loop_
_entity.id
_entity.type
_entity.pdbx_description
1 polymer ?
#
loop_
_entity_poly.entity_id
_entity_poly.type
_entity_poly.pdbx_seq_one_letter_code
_entity_poly.pdbx_strand_id
1 'polypeptide(L)'
;MQDTQRETTMGQKVNPGVDEWGSPTQELGGLKAEFRFLTLPLEIRMMVYRLLLVSHKPIPDSSQLGCMEYAGIYPAILRTCRQVMNEAGTMLYAENVFTLGLKTEDYPAIGVFDAWNHAFGGQASATLGAKLQDIKKIRIDFEKVAYDDFDSYSYGYIIGDAVEVLIRMPLDYLFIGLHRNCWTAGTAEALQPLTALRGITELVLEDFPEGYEQYLRWKINGDYPSNPLVITYDTLVAGAGHLDICRDDIRDAYQAMKDNDELKVELCRDKILRKIDNQIAKLVKAKKDICKDDIERS
;
A
#
# COMPACT_ATOMS: atom_id res chain seq x y z
N MET A 1 -27.55 57.09 36.37
CA MET A 1 -27.53 56.47 37.70
C MET A 1 -26.52 55.33 37.65
N GLN A 2 -25.42 55.55 38.40
CA GLN A 2 -24.50 54.59 39.04
C GLN A 2 -23.79 53.56 38.14
N ASP A 3 -22.52 53.75 37.79
CA ASP A 3 -21.29 53.56 38.60
C ASP A 3 -21.23 52.20 39.28
N THR A 4 -20.25 51.36 38.91
CA THR A 4 -19.32 50.69 39.86
C THR A 4 -18.15 50.07 39.08
N GLN A 5 -17.00 50.73 39.16
CA GLN A 5 -15.67 50.16 38.92
C GLN A 5 -15.35 49.11 39.99
N ARG A 6 -14.56 48.08 39.66
CA ARG A 6 -13.65 47.45 40.62
C ARG A 6 -12.46 46.82 39.91
N GLU A 7 -11.39 47.60 39.87
CA GLU A 7 -10.01 47.13 39.75
C GLU A 7 -9.63 46.33 40.99
N THR A 8 -8.93 45.21 40.84
CA THR A 8 -8.13 44.61 41.91
C THR A 8 -6.86 44.03 41.30
N THR A 9 -5.82 44.85 41.31
CA THR A 9 -4.44 44.53 40.96
C THR A 9 -3.82 43.79 42.14
N MET A 10 -3.64 42.46 42.04
CA MET A 10 -2.71 41.74 42.92
C MET A 10 -1.35 41.67 42.24
N GLY A 11 -0.42 42.50 42.72
CA GLY A 11 0.99 42.41 42.39
C GLY A 11 1.63 41.20 43.07
N GLN A 12 1.77 40.10 42.33
CA GLN A 12 2.65 39.01 42.71
C GLN A 12 4.09 39.39 42.29
N LYS A 13 4.96 39.62 43.28
CA LYS A 13 6.41 39.68 43.08
C LYS A 13 6.88 38.28 42.67
N VAL A 14 6.99 38.06 41.35
CA VAL A 14 7.65 36.87 40.79
C VAL A 14 9.15 37.01 41.07
N ASN A 15 9.71 36.09 41.86
CA ASN A 15 11.16 35.97 42.06
C ASN A 15 11.81 35.65 40.70
N PRO A 16 12.73 36.47 40.18
CA PRO A 16 13.32 36.28 38.85
C PRO A 16 14.44 35.21 38.82
N GLY A 17 14.44 34.24 39.74
CA GLY A 17 15.63 33.43 40.01
C GLY A 17 15.51 31.92 39.79
N VAL A 18 14.34 31.40 39.40
CA VAL A 18 14.17 29.94 39.23
C VAL A 18 13.21 29.70 38.08
N ASP A 19 13.74 29.22 36.96
CA ASP A 19 12.97 28.60 35.90
C ASP A 19 12.32 27.30 36.41
N GLU A 20 11.11 27.02 35.91
CA GLU A 20 10.18 25.97 36.37
C GLU A 20 10.74 24.53 36.29
N TRP A 21 11.98 24.36 35.82
CA TRP A 21 12.68 23.08 35.66
C TRP A 21 13.90 22.91 36.58
N GLY A 22 14.07 23.75 37.61
CA GLY A 22 14.93 23.47 38.78
C GLY A 22 16.39 23.11 38.48
N SER A 23 16.92 23.49 37.33
CA SER A 23 18.28 23.18 36.93
C SER A 23 19.19 24.36 37.31
N PRO A 24 20.26 24.15 38.11
CA PRO A 24 21.15 25.23 38.51
C PRO A 24 21.79 25.85 37.26
N THR A 25 21.35 27.05 36.88
CA THR A 25 22.05 27.88 35.91
C THR A 25 23.30 28.41 36.59
N GLN A 26 24.38 27.62 36.60
CA GLN A 26 25.69 28.12 36.97
C GLN A 26 26.11 29.16 35.94
N GLU A 27 25.96 30.44 36.28
CA GLU A 27 26.52 31.58 35.57
C GLU A 27 28.05 31.58 35.73
N LEU A 28 28.73 30.67 35.04
CA LEU A 28 30.15 30.83 34.74
C LEU A 28 30.25 31.91 33.64
N GLY A 29 30.84 33.05 34.00
CA GLY A 29 31.01 34.25 33.17
C GLY A 29 31.92 34.08 31.94
N GLY A 30 31.57 33.16 31.04
CA GLY A 30 32.21 32.95 29.74
C GLY A 30 31.15 32.69 28.69
N LEU A 31 31.13 33.54 27.66
CA LEU A 31 30.37 33.45 26.39
C LEU A 31 29.39 32.26 26.32
N LYS A 32 28.08 32.54 26.45
CA LYS A 32 27.02 31.59 26.05
C LYS A 32 27.25 31.24 24.59
N ALA A 33 27.98 30.16 24.34
CA ALA A 33 28.16 29.62 23.00
C ALA A 33 26.78 29.13 22.56
N GLU A 34 26.16 29.88 21.66
CA GLU A 34 24.90 29.49 21.05
C GLU A 34 25.11 28.15 20.32
N PHE A 35 24.34 27.14 20.71
CA PHE A 35 24.43 25.83 20.07
C PHE A 35 23.96 25.94 18.61
N ARG A 36 24.84 25.57 17.67
CA ARG A 36 24.54 25.56 16.25
C ARG A 36 24.42 24.12 15.76
N PHE A 37 23.20 23.64 15.57
CA PHE A 37 22.96 22.26 15.14
C PHE A 37 23.73 21.89 13.85
N LEU A 38 23.77 22.79 12.87
CA LEU A 38 24.45 22.55 11.59
C LEU A 38 25.98 22.55 11.69
N THR A 39 26.58 22.91 12.83
CA THR A 39 28.03 22.79 13.05
C THR A 39 28.44 21.45 13.65
N LEU A 40 27.48 20.59 14.02
CA LEU A 40 27.76 19.21 14.42
C LEU A 40 28.37 18.42 13.24
N PRO A 41 29.16 17.36 13.47
CA PRO A 41 29.52 16.41 12.42
C PRO A 41 28.28 15.80 11.74
N LEU A 42 28.39 15.45 10.46
CA LEU A 42 27.27 14.91 9.69
C LEU A 42 26.70 13.64 10.33
N GLU A 43 27.56 12.79 10.87
CA GLU A 43 27.21 11.52 11.51
C GLU A 43 26.28 11.75 12.70
N ILE A 44 26.56 12.75 13.52
CA ILE A 44 25.73 13.11 14.68
C ILE A 44 24.38 13.67 14.19
N ARG A 45 24.38 14.50 13.14
CA ARG A 45 23.12 14.99 12.54
C ARG A 45 22.29 13.84 12.00
N MET A 46 22.91 12.87 11.31
CA MET A 46 22.25 11.66 10.80
C MET A 46 21.62 10.83 11.92
N MET A 47 22.30 10.68 13.06
CA MET A 47 21.72 10.02 14.23
C MET A 47 20.49 10.75 14.75
N VAL A 48 20.55 12.08 14.83
CA VAL A 48 19.39 12.91 15.25
C VAL A 48 18.25 12.80 14.23
N TYR A 49 18.54 12.85 12.94
CA TYR A 49 17.53 12.71 11.90
C TYR A 49 16.84 11.35 11.96
N ARG A 50 17.59 10.25 12.14
CA ARG A 50 16.99 8.91 12.30
C ARG A 50 16.07 8.83 13.51
N LEU A 51 16.48 9.38 14.65
CA LEU A 51 15.64 9.42 15.86
C LEU A 51 14.33 10.19 15.64
N LEU A 52 14.33 11.19 14.76
CA LEU A 52 13.17 12.05 14.50
C LEU A 52 12.30 11.59 13.34
N LEU A 53 12.87 10.89 12.35
CA LEU A 53 12.20 10.61 11.07
C LEU A 53 11.95 9.13 10.84
N VAL A 54 12.58 8.22 11.59
CA VAL A 54 12.41 6.78 11.41
C VAL A 54 11.53 6.24 12.52
N SER A 55 10.35 5.76 12.13
CA SER A 55 9.44 5.05 13.00
C SER A 55 9.82 3.56 13.08
N HIS A 56 9.62 2.99 14.26
CA HIS A 56 9.72 1.55 14.49
C HIS A 56 8.41 0.81 14.12
N LYS A 57 7.36 1.55 13.76
CA LYS A 57 6.07 1.02 13.32
C LYS A 57 5.81 1.45 11.88
N PRO A 58 5.01 0.69 11.11
CA PRO A 58 4.52 1.15 9.83
C PRO A 58 3.81 2.50 9.98
N ILE A 59 4.16 3.45 9.12
CA ILE A 59 3.49 4.74 9.04
C ILE A 59 2.12 4.47 8.40
N PRO A 60 1.00 4.71 9.11
CA PRO A 60 -0.32 4.41 8.57
C PRO A 60 -0.67 5.40 7.46
N ASP A 61 -1.67 5.04 6.65
CA ASP A 61 -2.16 5.94 5.63
C ASP A 61 -2.70 7.26 6.23
N SER A 62 -2.46 8.33 5.49
CA SER A 62 -2.79 9.73 5.78
C SER A 62 -4.27 10.05 5.97
N SER A 63 -5.15 9.15 5.52
CA SER A 63 -6.59 9.22 5.79
C SER A 63 -6.89 9.31 7.29
N GLN A 64 -5.96 8.91 8.16
CA GLN A 64 -6.03 9.08 9.61
C GLN A 64 -5.43 10.42 10.07
N LEU A 65 -6.05 11.57 9.76
CA LEU A 65 -5.59 12.90 10.21
C LEU A 65 -5.03 12.88 11.66
N GLY A 66 -3.71 13.08 11.80
CA GLY A 66 -2.96 12.98 13.06
C GLY A 66 -1.93 11.85 13.13
N CYS A 67 -1.90 10.93 12.15
CA CYS A 67 -1.08 9.72 12.16
C CYS A 67 0.44 9.91 12.31
N MET A 68 1.00 11.04 11.88
CA MET A 68 2.44 11.32 12.04
C MET A 68 2.84 11.40 13.52
N GLU A 69 1.99 11.98 14.36
CA GLU A 69 2.23 12.08 15.81
C GLU A 69 2.11 10.70 16.48
N TYR A 70 1.19 9.84 16.00
CA TYR A 70 1.07 8.46 16.45
C TYR A 70 2.27 7.58 16.08
N ALA A 71 2.89 7.82 14.93
CA ALA A 71 4.11 7.13 14.52
C ALA A 71 5.37 7.65 15.21
N GLY A 72 5.26 8.75 15.99
CA GLY A 72 6.38 9.37 16.69
C GLY A 72 7.39 10.04 15.78
N ILE A 73 6.97 10.47 14.58
CA ILE A 73 7.85 11.08 13.57
C ILE A 73 7.62 12.59 13.46
N TYR A 74 8.70 13.34 13.24
CA TYR A 74 8.71 14.80 13.21
C TYR A 74 9.17 15.33 11.84
N PRO A 75 8.41 15.10 10.75
CA PRO A 75 8.79 15.52 9.40
C PRO A 75 8.90 17.04 9.25
N ALA A 76 8.38 17.82 10.20
CA ALA A 76 8.52 19.27 10.23
C ALA A 76 9.99 19.73 10.20
N ILE A 77 10.93 18.92 10.71
CA ILE A 77 12.37 19.22 10.64
C ILE A 77 12.88 19.35 9.20
N LEU A 78 12.29 18.62 8.24
CA LEU A 78 12.65 18.69 6.83
C LEU A 78 12.38 20.06 6.21
N ARG A 79 11.50 20.88 6.82
CA ARG A 79 11.17 22.23 6.36
C ARG A 79 12.07 23.32 6.94
N THR A 80 13.02 22.97 7.80
CA THR A 80 13.89 23.95 8.47
C THR A 80 14.84 24.64 7.50
N CYS A 81 15.58 23.89 6.67
CA CYS A 81 16.42 24.42 5.60
C CYS A 81 16.72 23.36 4.53
N ARG A 82 17.27 23.79 3.38
CA ARG A 82 17.61 22.89 2.26
C ARG A 82 18.65 21.83 2.62
N GLN A 83 19.61 22.17 3.48
CA GLN A 83 20.63 21.21 3.92
C GLN A 83 20.00 20.05 4.69
N VAL A 84 19.12 20.35 5.65
CA VAL A 84 18.39 19.33 6.42
C VAL A 84 17.51 18.48 5.50
N MET A 85 16.78 19.10 4.57
CA MET A 85 15.99 18.37 3.57
C MET A 85 16.84 17.38 2.77
N ASN A 86 18.01 17.81 2.28
CA ASN A 86 18.89 16.98 1.46
C ASN A 86 19.57 15.86 2.26
N GLU A 87 19.95 16.12 3.51
CA GLU A 87 20.61 15.13 4.38
C GLU A 87 19.63 14.09 4.92
N ALA A 88 18.41 14.50 5.26
CA ALA A 88 17.48 13.70 6.05
C ALA A 88 16.26 13.20 5.26
N GLY A 89 15.98 13.78 4.08
CA GLY A 89 14.79 13.44 3.28
C GLY A 89 14.76 11.96 2.90
N THR A 90 15.89 11.42 2.45
CA THR A 90 16.00 10.00 2.08
C THR A 90 15.78 9.07 3.26
N MET A 91 16.13 9.45 4.49
CA MET A 91 15.88 8.62 5.67
C MET A 91 14.38 8.44 5.92
N LEU A 92 13.60 9.51 5.75
CA LEU A 92 12.14 9.43 5.91
C LEU A 92 11.54 8.43 4.91
N TYR A 93 11.92 8.48 3.64
CA TYR A 93 11.27 7.66 2.60
C TYR A 93 11.89 6.26 2.46
N ALA A 94 13.20 6.10 2.66
CA ALA A 94 13.89 4.83 2.41
C ALA A 94 13.91 3.89 3.63
N GLU A 95 13.93 4.41 4.85
CA GLU A 95 14.09 3.57 6.04
C GLU A 95 12.75 3.15 6.67
N ASN A 96 11.69 3.96 6.48
CA ASN A 96 10.35 3.71 7.01
C ASN A 96 9.53 2.77 6.13
N VAL A 97 8.59 2.06 6.76
CA VAL A 97 7.56 1.28 6.07
C VAL A 97 6.29 2.12 5.97
N PHE A 98 5.80 2.37 4.77
CA PHE A 98 4.55 3.11 4.54
C PHE A 98 3.40 2.14 4.30
N THR A 99 2.27 2.37 4.98
CA THR A 99 1.08 1.54 4.85
C THR A 99 0.17 2.09 3.77
N LEU A 100 -0.27 1.21 2.88
CA LEU A 100 -1.27 1.41 1.87
C LEU A 100 -2.50 0.59 2.27
N GLY A 101 -3.47 1.27 2.89
CA GLY A 101 -4.76 0.66 3.18
C GLY A 101 -5.56 0.62 1.88
N LEU A 102 -5.88 -0.57 1.39
CA LEU A 102 -6.77 -0.74 0.24
C LEU A 102 -8.14 -1.18 0.76
N LYS A 103 -9.07 -0.22 0.88
CA LYS A 103 -10.45 -0.46 1.31
C LYS A 103 -11.39 -0.43 0.11
N THR A 104 -12.44 -1.24 0.15
CA THR A 104 -13.43 -1.31 -0.94
C THR A 104 -14.44 -0.17 -0.93
N GLU A 105 -14.63 0.50 0.20
CA GLU A 105 -15.48 1.70 0.29
C GLU A 105 -14.94 2.87 -0.54
N ASP A 106 -13.65 2.84 -0.86
CA ASP A 106 -12.97 3.85 -1.66
C ASP A 106 -13.28 3.64 -3.16
N TYR A 107 -14.49 4.02 -3.59
CA TYR A 107 -14.89 4.11 -5.00
C TYR A 107 -13.89 4.90 -5.86
N PRO A 108 -13.83 4.63 -7.18
CA PRO A 108 -12.67 4.00 -7.81
C PRO A 108 -11.38 4.80 -7.61
N ALA A 109 -10.31 4.16 -7.07
CA ALA A 109 -8.86 4.41 -7.18
C ALA A 109 -8.26 5.82 -6.97
N ILE A 110 -9.05 6.87 -7.15
CA ILE A 110 -8.78 8.26 -6.84
C ILE A 110 -8.42 8.38 -5.36
N GLY A 111 -9.03 7.58 -4.46
CA GLY A 111 -8.76 7.61 -3.02
C GLY A 111 -7.34 7.23 -2.61
N VAL A 112 -6.72 6.23 -3.26
CA VAL A 112 -5.36 5.78 -2.90
C VAL A 112 -4.32 6.86 -3.25
N PHE A 113 -4.52 7.51 -4.40
CA PHE A 113 -3.68 8.62 -4.84
C PHE A 113 -4.01 9.92 -4.12
N ASP A 114 -5.27 10.20 -3.85
CA ASP A 114 -5.67 11.41 -3.14
C ASP A 114 -5.24 11.36 -1.69
N ALA A 115 -5.27 10.19 -1.02
CA ALA A 115 -4.72 10.05 0.32
C ALA A 115 -3.21 10.39 0.30
N TRP A 116 -2.40 9.77 -0.55
CA TRP A 116 -0.98 10.10 -0.63
C TRP A 116 -0.72 11.53 -1.10
N ASN A 117 -1.46 12.03 -2.10
CA ASN A 117 -1.39 13.42 -2.53
C ASN A 117 -1.72 14.36 -1.37
N HIS A 118 -2.75 14.09 -0.57
CA HIS A 118 -3.10 14.88 0.62
C HIS A 118 -2.04 14.76 1.72
N ALA A 119 -1.52 13.56 1.99
CA ALA A 119 -0.43 13.29 2.93
C ALA A 119 0.82 14.12 2.63
N PHE A 120 1.12 14.23 1.33
CA PHE A 120 2.34 14.84 0.82
C PHE A 120 2.12 16.25 0.24
N GLY A 121 0.94 16.85 0.48
CA GLY A 121 0.72 18.30 0.38
C GLY A 121 -0.10 18.83 -0.80
N GLY A 122 -0.98 18.04 -1.43
CA GLY A 122 -2.10 18.45 -2.31
C GLY A 122 -1.74 19.19 -3.61
N GLN A 123 -0.48 19.59 -3.78
CA GLN A 123 0.02 20.34 -4.93
C GLN A 123 1.40 19.80 -5.28
N ALA A 124 1.45 18.81 -6.17
CA ALA A 124 2.48 18.62 -7.21
C ALA A 124 2.74 17.12 -7.50
N SER A 125 2.11 16.64 -8.56
CA SER A 125 2.45 15.39 -9.24
C SER A 125 3.96 15.28 -9.54
N ALA A 126 4.66 16.42 -9.79
CA ALA A 126 6.10 16.42 -10.09
C ALA A 126 7.02 16.18 -8.88
N THR A 127 6.79 16.85 -7.73
CA THR A 127 7.62 16.64 -6.52
C THR A 127 7.26 15.35 -5.80
N LEU A 128 6.01 14.88 -5.91
CA LEU A 128 5.67 13.54 -5.42
C LEU A 128 6.44 12.49 -6.22
N GLY A 129 6.45 12.57 -7.56
CA GLY A 129 7.20 11.64 -8.40
C GLY A 129 8.68 11.50 -8.03
N ALA A 130 9.36 12.60 -7.71
CA ALA A 130 10.75 12.57 -7.24
C ALA A 130 10.90 11.86 -5.89
N LYS A 131 9.98 12.08 -4.95
CA LYS A 131 10.01 11.45 -3.62
C LYS A 131 9.61 9.99 -3.65
N LEU A 132 8.73 9.58 -4.57
CA LEU A 132 8.35 8.18 -4.76
C LEU A 132 9.57 7.30 -5.11
N GLN A 133 10.60 7.87 -5.74
CA GLN A 133 11.85 7.16 -6.02
C GLN A 133 12.68 6.87 -4.76
N ASP A 134 12.45 7.59 -3.67
CA ASP A 134 13.13 7.35 -2.40
C ASP A 134 12.39 6.35 -1.51
N ILE A 135 11.14 6.01 -1.85
CA ILE A 135 10.35 5.04 -1.09
C ILE A 135 10.78 3.63 -1.46
N LYS A 136 11.19 2.87 -0.44
CA LYS A 136 11.68 1.49 -0.62
C LYS A 136 10.82 0.43 0.04
N LYS A 137 10.09 0.78 1.10
CA LYS A 137 9.36 -0.17 1.93
C LYS A 137 7.88 0.15 1.97
N ILE A 138 7.07 -0.77 1.47
CA ILE A 138 5.61 -0.64 1.45
C ILE A 138 4.99 -1.80 2.22
N ARG A 139 3.92 -1.48 2.94
CA ARG A 139 2.99 -2.43 3.53
C ARG A 139 1.63 -2.21 2.89
N ILE A 140 1.03 -3.24 2.32
CA ILE A 140 -0.33 -3.20 1.78
C ILE A 140 -1.21 -4.05 2.69
N ASP A 141 -2.23 -3.44 3.28
CA ASP A 141 -3.22 -4.17 4.07
C ASP A 141 -4.55 -4.14 3.31
N PHE A 142 -5.05 -5.32 2.96
CA PHE A 142 -6.34 -5.51 2.34
C PHE A 142 -7.40 -5.75 3.41
N GLU A 143 -8.26 -4.76 3.59
CA GLU A 143 -9.39 -4.84 4.50
C GLU A 143 -10.68 -5.09 3.71
N LYS A 144 -11.40 -6.17 4.04
CA LYS A 144 -12.75 -6.39 3.54
C LYS A 144 -13.71 -5.56 4.36
N VAL A 145 -14.35 -4.60 3.70
CA VAL A 145 -15.51 -3.93 4.26
C VAL A 145 -16.71 -4.87 4.16
N ALA A 146 -17.48 -4.97 5.24
CA ALA A 146 -18.55 -5.93 5.50
C ALA A 146 -19.76 -5.91 4.54
N TYR A 147 -19.67 -5.31 3.36
CA TYR A 147 -20.75 -5.38 2.38
C TYR A 147 -20.70 -6.72 1.63
N ASP A 148 -21.79 -7.47 1.74
CA ASP A 148 -21.93 -8.83 1.21
C ASP A 148 -21.90 -8.89 -0.33
N ASP A 149 -22.06 -7.76 -1.02
CA ASP A 149 -22.24 -7.69 -2.48
C ASP A 149 -21.02 -7.18 -3.27
N PHE A 150 -19.86 -7.00 -2.64
CA PHE A 150 -18.69 -6.51 -3.37
C PHE A 150 -18.04 -7.60 -4.23
N ASP A 151 -18.12 -7.42 -5.55
CA ASP A 151 -17.55 -8.32 -6.55
C ASP A 151 -16.02 -8.20 -6.57
N SER A 152 -15.35 -9.36 -6.67
CA SER A 152 -13.92 -9.52 -6.96
C SER A 152 -13.39 -8.59 -8.07
N TYR A 153 -14.25 -8.21 -9.01
CA TYR A 153 -13.90 -7.30 -10.11
C TYR A 153 -13.41 -5.92 -9.62
N SER A 154 -14.07 -5.33 -8.63
CA SER A 154 -13.69 -4.01 -8.11
C SER A 154 -12.34 -4.03 -7.37
N TYR A 155 -12.06 -5.12 -6.64
CA TYR A 155 -10.76 -5.32 -6.01
C TYR A 155 -9.63 -5.36 -7.04
N GLY A 156 -9.85 -6.06 -8.16
CA GLY A 156 -8.87 -6.17 -9.25
C GLY A 156 -8.42 -4.81 -9.78
N TYR A 157 -9.34 -3.85 -9.94
CA TYR A 157 -8.99 -2.50 -10.37
C TYR A 157 -8.19 -1.72 -9.34
N ILE A 158 -8.63 -1.71 -8.07
CA ILE A 158 -7.94 -0.99 -6.99
C ILE A 158 -6.51 -1.52 -6.85
N ILE A 159 -6.35 -2.84 -6.91
CA ILE A 159 -5.04 -3.50 -6.87
C ILE A 159 -4.23 -3.13 -8.11
N GLY A 160 -4.84 -3.15 -9.29
CA GLY A 160 -4.21 -2.77 -10.56
C GLY A 160 -3.62 -1.35 -10.52
N ASP A 161 -4.41 -0.39 -10.04
CA ASP A 161 -3.99 1.02 -9.97
C ASP A 161 -2.90 1.23 -8.92
N ALA A 162 -3.00 0.56 -7.76
CA ALA A 162 -1.93 0.56 -6.77
C ALA A 162 -0.63 -0.02 -7.35
N VAL A 163 -0.72 -1.15 -8.07
CA VAL A 163 0.42 -1.81 -8.70
C VAL A 163 1.08 -0.93 -9.76
N GLU A 164 0.31 -0.22 -10.60
CA GLU A 164 0.86 0.67 -11.63
C GLU A 164 1.86 1.67 -11.05
N VAL A 165 1.62 2.06 -9.81
CA VAL A 165 2.38 3.08 -9.10
C VAL A 165 3.54 2.47 -8.35
N LEU A 166 3.32 1.34 -7.70
CA LEU A 166 4.38 0.57 -7.03
C LEU A 166 5.47 0.11 -8.01
N ILE A 167 5.13 -0.21 -9.27
CA ILE A 167 6.11 -0.56 -10.32
C ILE A 167 7.10 0.58 -10.59
N ARG A 168 6.72 1.84 -10.33
CA ARG A 168 7.58 3.00 -10.55
C ARG A 168 8.53 3.28 -9.38
N MET A 169 8.41 2.52 -8.28
CA MET A 169 9.23 2.70 -7.08
C MET A 169 10.32 1.61 -7.00
N PRO A 170 11.52 1.93 -6.50
CA PRO A 170 12.59 0.95 -6.28
C PRO A 170 12.38 0.20 -4.95
N LEU A 171 11.29 -0.56 -4.85
CA LEU A 171 10.92 -1.27 -3.63
C LEU A 171 11.94 -2.37 -3.29
N ASP A 172 12.48 -2.33 -2.07
CA ASP A 172 13.29 -3.41 -1.50
C ASP A 172 12.46 -4.32 -0.59
N TYR A 173 11.41 -3.76 0.02
CA TYR A 173 10.52 -4.43 0.96
C TYR A 173 9.07 -4.25 0.55
N LEU A 174 8.33 -5.35 0.51
CA LEU A 174 6.89 -5.35 0.36
C LEU A 174 6.26 -6.31 1.35
N PHE A 175 5.39 -5.77 2.19
CA PHE A 175 4.46 -6.55 2.98
C PHE A 175 3.09 -6.52 2.31
N ILE A 176 2.42 -7.67 2.22
CA ILE A 176 1.03 -7.78 1.78
C ILE A 176 0.27 -8.61 2.81
N GLY A 177 -0.74 -8.01 3.43
CA GLY A 177 -1.64 -8.67 4.37
C GLY A 177 -3.02 -8.79 3.79
N LEU A 178 -3.60 -9.99 3.81
CA LEU A 178 -5.02 -10.21 3.53
C LEU A 178 -5.77 -10.41 4.84
N HIS A 179 -6.69 -9.54 5.22
CA HIS A 179 -7.51 -9.85 6.39
C HIS A 179 -8.24 -11.19 6.19
N ARG A 180 -8.35 -12.03 7.23
CA ARG A 180 -8.81 -13.45 7.14
C ARG A 180 -10.13 -13.70 6.40
N ASN A 181 -10.97 -12.68 6.28
CA ASN A 181 -12.27 -12.75 5.60
C ASN A 181 -12.24 -12.24 4.14
N CYS A 182 -11.08 -11.84 3.63
CA CYS A 182 -10.88 -11.32 2.27
C CYS A 182 -10.71 -12.44 1.24
N TRP A 183 -10.41 -13.67 1.66
CA TRP A 183 -10.22 -14.79 0.73
C TRP A 183 -11.57 -15.34 0.26
N THR A 184 -11.91 -15.05 -0.99
CA THR A 184 -13.10 -15.52 -1.70
C THR A 184 -12.67 -16.17 -3.01
N ALA A 185 -13.63 -16.76 -3.73
CA ALA A 185 -13.34 -17.45 -4.97
C ALA A 185 -12.77 -16.57 -6.10
N GLY A 186 -12.90 -15.24 -6.03
CA GLY A 186 -12.32 -14.30 -6.99
C GLY A 186 -11.09 -13.55 -6.47
N THR A 187 -10.66 -13.77 -5.22
CA THR A 187 -9.54 -13.03 -4.62
C THR A 187 -8.22 -13.31 -5.35
N ALA A 188 -8.00 -14.55 -5.80
CA ALA A 188 -6.81 -14.91 -6.56
C ALA A 188 -6.71 -14.16 -7.90
N GLU A 189 -7.84 -13.91 -8.57
CA GLU A 189 -7.90 -13.13 -9.81
C GLU A 189 -7.70 -11.64 -9.53
N ALA A 190 -8.37 -11.11 -8.50
CA ALA A 190 -8.23 -9.72 -8.09
C ALA A 190 -6.77 -9.36 -7.72
N LEU A 191 -6.01 -10.30 -7.16
CA LEU A 191 -4.61 -10.13 -6.79
C LEU A 191 -3.63 -10.37 -7.94
N GLN A 192 -4.10 -10.83 -9.11
CA GLN A 192 -3.25 -11.07 -10.28
C GLN A 192 -2.36 -9.86 -10.64
N PRO A 193 -2.81 -8.58 -10.56
CA PRO A 193 -1.94 -7.46 -10.89
C PRO A 193 -0.69 -7.38 -10.00
N LEU A 194 -0.70 -7.86 -8.75
CA LEU A 194 0.50 -7.90 -7.89
C LEU A 194 1.65 -8.68 -8.54
N THR A 195 1.32 -9.62 -9.43
CA THR A 195 2.29 -10.37 -10.23
C THR A 195 2.96 -9.51 -11.30
N ALA A 196 2.73 -8.20 -11.40
CA ALA A 196 3.55 -7.31 -12.22
C ALA A 196 4.74 -6.72 -11.44
N LEU A 197 4.69 -6.75 -10.10
CA LEU A 197 5.80 -6.35 -9.25
C LEU A 197 6.96 -7.36 -9.41
N ARG A 198 8.19 -6.87 -9.51
CA ARG A 198 9.39 -7.68 -9.78
C ARG A 198 10.58 -7.18 -8.98
N GLY A 199 11.49 -8.10 -8.62
CA GLY A 199 12.79 -7.76 -8.03
C GLY A 199 12.73 -7.27 -6.59
N ILE A 200 11.64 -7.56 -5.87
CA ILE A 200 11.52 -7.21 -4.46
C ILE A 200 12.40 -8.15 -3.65
N THR A 201 13.28 -7.58 -2.81
CA THR A 201 14.28 -8.35 -2.06
C THR A 201 13.65 -9.04 -0.85
N GLU A 202 12.78 -8.35 -0.13
CA GLU A 202 12.06 -8.86 1.02
C GLU A 202 10.55 -8.78 0.78
N LEU A 203 9.93 -9.94 0.55
CA LEU A 203 8.48 -10.05 0.41
C LEU A 203 7.92 -10.78 1.63
N VAL A 204 6.96 -10.14 2.31
CA VAL A 204 6.21 -10.73 3.42
C VAL A 204 4.75 -10.83 2.99
N LEU A 205 4.18 -12.03 3.09
CA LEU A 205 2.79 -12.31 2.77
C LEU A 205 2.14 -12.88 4.03
N GLU A 206 1.05 -12.27 4.48
CA GLU A 206 0.33 -12.68 5.69
C GLU A 206 -1.12 -13.07 5.34
N ASP A 207 -1.60 -14.15 5.94
CA ASP A 207 -2.97 -14.66 5.81
C ASP A 207 -3.36 -15.08 4.36
N PHE A 208 -2.38 -15.54 3.57
CA PHE A 208 -2.60 -16.19 2.27
C PHE A 208 -2.69 -17.71 2.40
N PRO A 209 -3.45 -18.40 1.53
CA PRO A 209 -3.30 -19.85 1.39
C PRO A 209 -1.87 -20.20 0.96
N GLU A 210 -1.27 -21.17 1.65
CA GLU A 210 0.15 -21.54 1.54
C GLU A 210 0.67 -21.64 0.09
N GLY A 211 -0.08 -22.26 -0.82
CA GLY A 211 0.43 -22.39 -2.18
C GLY A 211 0.31 -21.09 -3.00
N TYR A 212 -0.64 -20.19 -2.69
CA TYR A 212 -0.83 -18.96 -3.46
C TYR A 212 0.21 -17.94 -2.99
N GLU A 213 0.54 -17.99 -1.70
CA GLU A 213 1.73 -17.35 -1.16
C GLU A 213 2.99 -17.73 -1.96
N GLN A 214 3.24 -19.03 -2.15
CA GLN A 214 4.38 -19.51 -2.91
C GLN A 214 4.35 -19.03 -4.38
N TYR A 215 3.18 -19.06 -5.02
CA TYR A 215 2.98 -18.52 -6.36
C TYR A 215 3.36 -17.04 -6.46
N LEU A 216 2.86 -16.20 -5.55
CA LEU A 216 3.18 -14.78 -5.52
C LEU A 216 4.68 -14.54 -5.27
N ARG A 217 5.30 -15.29 -4.36
CA ARG A 217 6.74 -15.20 -4.10
C ARG A 217 7.56 -15.45 -5.36
N TRP A 218 7.27 -16.53 -6.09
CA TRP A 218 7.96 -16.82 -7.35
C TRP A 218 7.77 -15.73 -8.40
N LYS A 219 6.54 -15.23 -8.56
CA LYS A 219 6.26 -14.14 -9.49
C LYS A 219 7.04 -12.89 -9.11
N ILE A 220 6.85 -12.41 -7.89
CA ILE A 220 7.36 -11.11 -7.45
C ILE A 220 8.88 -11.08 -7.33
N ASN A 221 9.51 -12.17 -6.87
CA ASN A 221 10.96 -12.22 -6.78
C ASN A 221 11.63 -12.38 -8.16
N GLY A 222 10.86 -12.71 -9.20
CA GLY A 222 11.42 -13.03 -10.52
C GLY A 222 12.05 -14.41 -10.59
N ASP A 223 11.99 -15.19 -9.51
CA ASP A 223 12.33 -16.62 -9.46
C ASP A 223 11.25 -17.49 -10.13
N TYR A 224 10.47 -16.89 -11.04
CA TYR A 224 9.36 -17.56 -11.67
C TYR A 224 9.89 -18.74 -12.44
N PRO A 225 9.59 -19.98 -12.01
CA PRO A 225 10.18 -21.13 -12.65
C PRO A 225 9.73 -21.12 -14.11
N SER A 226 10.63 -21.48 -15.02
CA SER A 226 10.30 -21.83 -16.41
C SER A 226 9.39 -23.08 -16.50
N ASN A 227 8.76 -23.47 -15.39
CA ASN A 227 7.91 -24.63 -15.23
C ASN A 227 6.66 -24.43 -16.11
N PRO A 228 6.48 -25.26 -17.15
CA PRO A 228 5.34 -25.18 -18.06
C PRO A 228 3.98 -25.24 -17.37
N LEU A 229 3.89 -25.88 -16.19
CA LEU A 229 2.63 -25.98 -15.44
C LEU A 229 2.16 -24.63 -14.92
N VAL A 230 3.09 -23.81 -14.41
CA VAL A 230 2.74 -22.50 -13.87
C VAL A 230 2.39 -21.52 -15.00
N ILE A 231 3.08 -21.61 -16.14
CA ILE A 231 2.72 -20.89 -17.38
C ILE A 231 1.33 -21.30 -17.87
N THR A 232 1.04 -22.60 -17.86
CA THR A 232 -0.26 -23.13 -18.26
C THR A 232 -1.36 -22.64 -17.32
N TYR A 233 -1.12 -22.70 -16.00
CA TYR A 233 -2.04 -22.20 -15.00
C TYR A 233 -2.31 -20.69 -15.16
N ASP A 234 -1.28 -19.85 -15.33
CA ASP A 234 -1.47 -18.42 -15.61
C ASP A 234 -2.33 -18.19 -16.84
N THR A 235 -2.10 -18.96 -17.90
CA THR A 235 -2.86 -18.85 -19.14
C THR A 235 -4.33 -19.21 -18.92
N LEU A 236 -4.60 -20.21 -18.07
CA LEU A 236 -5.96 -20.58 -17.66
C LEU A 236 -6.62 -19.47 -16.83
N VAL A 237 -5.92 -18.92 -15.84
CA VAL A 237 -6.45 -17.83 -15.00
C VAL A 237 -6.73 -16.59 -15.85
N ALA A 238 -5.80 -16.18 -16.71
CA ALA A 238 -5.98 -15.02 -17.58
C ALA A 238 -7.13 -15.22 -18.60
N GLY A 239 -7.27 -16.42 -19.15
CA GLY A 239 -8.28 -16.73 -20.16
C GLY A 239 -9.67 -17.05 -19.60
N ALA A 240 -9.76 -17.58 -18.38
CA ALA A 240 -10.99 -18.18 -17.85
C ALA A 240 -11.31 -17.81 -16.38
N GLY A 241 -10.43 -17.09 -15.68
CA GLY A 241 -10.59 -16.70 -14.27
C GLY A 241 -11.92 -16.00 -14.01
N HIS A 242 -12.22 -15.01 -14.85
CA HIS A 242 -13.46 -14.23 -14.83
C HIS A 242 -14.74 -15.02 -15.14
N LEU A 243 -14.65 -16.29 -15.52
CA LEU A 243 -15.81 -17.11 -15.85
C LEU A 243 -16.20 -17.99 -14.66
N ASP A 244 -17.30 -17.65 -13.98
CA ASP A 244 -17.81 -18.41 -12.83
C ASP A 244 -17.98 -19.91 -13.12
N ILE A 245 -18.34 -20.27 -14.35
CA ILE A 245 -18.50 -21.67 -14.78
C ILE A 245 -17.19 -22.48 -14.70
N CYS A 246 -16.03 -21.83 -14.74
CA CYS A 246 -14.70 -22.44 -14.74
C CYS A 246 -14.02 -22.41 -13.35
N ARG A 247 -14.63 -21.74 -12.37
CA ARG A 247 -14.05 -21.51 -11.03
C ARG A 247 -13.52 -22.78 -10.35
N ASP A 248 -14.33 -23.84 -10.30
CA ASP A 248 -13.93 -25.09 -9.65
C ASP A 248 -12.76 -25.78 -10.36
N ASP A 249 -12.76 -25.79 -11.70
CA ASP A 249 -11.68 -26.41 -12.48
C ASP A 249 -10.38 -25.59 -12.40
N ILE A 250 -10.44 -24.27 -12.27
CA ILE A 250 -9.26 -23.42 -12.05
C ILE A 250 -8.66 -23.72 -10.68
N ARG A 251 -9.48 -23.88 -9.65
CA ARG A 251 -9.02 -24.30 -8.32
C ARG A 251 -8.41 -25.71 -8.35
N ASP A 252 -8.99 -26.64 -9.12
CA ASP A 252 -8.43 -27.97 -9.31
C ASP A 252 -7.10 -27.95 -10.09
N ALA A 253 -6.99 -27.11 -11.13
CA ALA A 253 -5.76 -26.89 -11.90
C ALA A 253 -4.66 -26.32 -11.02
N TYR A 254 -5.01 -25.39 -10.14
CA TYR A 254 -4.11 -24.82 -9.16
C TYR A 254 -3.58 -25.88 -8.19
N GLN A 255 -4.46 -26.72 -7.64
CA GLN A 255 -4.05 -27.82 -6.75
C GLN A 255 -3.14 -28.81 -7.48
N ALA A 256 -3.48 -29.18 -8.72
CA ALA A 256 -2.66 -30.03 -9.56
C ALA A 256 -1.28 -29.44 -9.84
N MET A 257 -1.20 -28.13 -10.10
CA MET A 257 0.07 -27.42 -10.26
C MET A 257 0.89 -27.46 -8.98
N LYS A 258 0.28 -27.28 -7.80
CA LYS A 258 0.96 -27.40 -6.49
C LYS A 258 1.52 -28.80 -6.27
N ASP A 259 0.77 -29.82 -6.66
CA ASP A 259 1.15 -31.23 -6.57
C ASP A 259 2.15 -31.65 -7.67
N ASN A 260 2.52 -30.72 -8.57
CA ASN A 260 3.34 -30.95 -9.77
C ASN A 260 2.80 -32.10 -10.65
N ASP A 261 1.46 -32.24 -10.69
CA ASP A 261 0.72 -33.23 -11.46
C ASP A 261 0.32 -32.66 -12.83
N GLU A 262 1.23 -32.79 -13.79
CA GLU A 262 1.09 -32.27 -15.15
C GLU A 262 -0.18 -32.79 -15.85
N LEU A 263 -0.47 -34.09 -15.73
CA LEU A 263 -1.64 -34.70 -16.36
C LEU A 263 -2.94 -34.13 -15.82
N LYS A 264 -2.99 -33.85 -14.51
CA LYS A 264 -4.19 -33.27 -13.90
C LYS A 264 -4.35 -31.79 -14.26
N VAL A 265 -3.26 -31.03 -14.43
CA VAL A 265 -3.31 -29.66 -14.98
C VAL A 265 -3.86 -29.68 -16.41
N GLU A 266 -3.36 -30.56 -17.27
CA GLU A 266 -3.85 -30.72 -18.65
C GLU A 266 -5.33 -31.13 -18.68
N LEU A 267 -5.74 -32.06 -17.82
CA LEU A 267 -7.14 -32.47 -17.72
C LEU A 267 -8.05 -31.30 -17.30
N CYS A 268 -7.61 -30.47 -16.35
CA CYS A 268 -8.35 -29.28 -15.93
C CYS A 268 -8.42 -28.25 -17.07
N ARG A 269 -7.30 -28.03 -17.78
CA ARG A 269 -7.27 -27.18 -18.99
C ARG A 269 -8.30 -27.63 -20.01
N ASP A 270 -8.36 -28.92 -20.34
CA ASP A 270 -9.31 -29.45 -21.33
C ASP A 270 -10.77 -29.34 -20.87
N LYS A 271 -11.03 -29.46 -19.56
CA LYS A 271 -12.37 -29.21 -19.00
C LYS A 271 -12.76 -27.73 -19.13
N ILE A 272 -11.84 -26.82 -18.79
CA ILE A 272 -12.04 -25.38 -18.87
C ILE A 272 -12.32 -24.97 -20.33
N LEU A 273 -11.49 -25.39 -21.28
CA LEU A 273 -11.67 -25.08 -22.69
C LEU A 273 -13.03 -25.57 -23.21
N ARG A 274 -13.43 -26.80 -22.87
CA ARG A 274 -14.77 -27.32 -23.23
C ARG A 274 -15.91 -26.49 -22.64
N LYS A 275 -15.78 -26.01 -21.41
CA LYS A 275 -16.79 -25.12 -20.79
C LYS A 275 -16.88 -23.78 -21.51
N ILE A 276 -15.74 -23.20 -21.87
CA ILE A 276 -15.66 -21.95 -22.64
C ILE A 276 -16.31 -22.12 -24.01
N ASP A 277 -15.95 -23.17 -24.76
CA ASP A 277 -16.52 -23.45 -26.09
C ASP A 277 -18.03 -23.63 -26.03
N ASN A 278 -18.53 -24.35 -25.03
CA ASN A 278 -19.96 -24.52 -24.81
C ASN A 278 -20.67 -23.20 -24.48
N GLN A 279 -20.03 -22.31 -23.71
CA GLN A 279 -20.59 -21.00 -23.39
C GLN A 279 -20.60 -20.07 -24.62
N ILE A 280 -19.53 -20.07 -25.41
CA ILE A 280 -19.48 -19.34 -26.69
C ILE A 280 -20.58 -19.85 -27.63
N ALA A 281 -20.75 -21.17 -27.76
CA ALA A 281 -21.81 -21.76 -28.59
C ALA A 281 -23.21 -21.34 -28.15
N LYS A 282 -23.48 -21.27 -26.84
CA LYS A 282 -24.74 -20.76 -26.28
C LYS A 282 -24.97 -19.30 -26.64
N LEU A 283 -23.96 -18.44 -26.48
CA LEU A 283 -24.05 -17.01 -26.80
C LEU A 283 -24.27 -16.77 -28.29
N VAL A 284 -23.59 -17.52 -29.15
CA VAL A 284 -23.78 -17.46 -30.61
C VAL A 284 -25.19 -17.88 -31.01
N LYS A 285 -25.74 -18.94 -30.39
CA LYS A 285 -27.11 -19.37 -30.64
C LYS A 285 -28.12 -18.30 -30.20
N ALA A 286 -28.00 -17.79 -28.97
CA ALA A 286 -28.88 -16.76 -28.45
C ALA A 286 -28.89 -15.49 -29.33
N LYS A 287 -27.73 -15.08 -29.84
CA LYS A 287 -27.63 -13.94 -30.76
C LYS A 287 -28.37 -14.20 -32.09
N LYS A 288 -28.29 -15.41 -32.64
CA LYS A 288 -29.04 -15.79 -33.86
C LYS A 288 -30.54 -15.76 -33.65
N ASP A 289 -31.01 -16.23 -32.50
CA ASP A 289 -32.42 -16.25 -32.15
C ASP A 289 -32.96 -14.81 -32.02
N ILE A 290 -32.23 -13.90 -31.38
CA ILE A 290 -32.58 -12.47 -31.28
C ILE A 290 -32.68 -11.82 -32.67
N CYS A 291 -31.69 -12.04 -33.55
CA CYS A 291 -31.73 -11.46 -34.90
C CYS A 291 -32.89 -11.99 -35.75
N LYS A 292 -33.34 -13.22 -35.51
CA LYS A 292 -34.48 -13.80 -36.23
C LYS A 292 -35.78 -13.13 -35.79
N ASP A 293 -35.96 -12.91 -34.50
CA ASP A 293 -37.15 -12.24 -33.94
C ASP A 293 -37.29 -10.79 -34.44
N ASP A 294 -36.17 -10.07 -34.62
CA ASP A 294 -36.18 -8.69 -35.14
C ASP A 294 -36.58 -8.62 -36.63
N ILE A 295 -36.18 -9.62 -37.42
CA ILE A 295 -36.57 -9.74 -38.83
C ILE A 295 -38.07 -10.06 -38.94
N GLU A 296 -38.60 -10.92 -38.08
CA GLU A 296 -40.02 -11.29 -38.10
C GLU A 296 -40.95 -10.15 -37.59
N ARG A 297 -40.41 -9.17 -36.86
CA ARG A 297 -41.14 -7.99 -36.38
C ARG A 297 -41.12 -6.78 -37.32
N SER A 298 -40.31 -6.81 -38.38
CA SER A 298 -40.16 -5.74 -39.38
C SER A 298 -41.02 -5.99 -40.62
#